data_AF-A0A183E844-F1
#
_entry.id   AF-A0A183E844-F1
#
_cell.length_a   1.000
_cell.length_b   1.000
_cell.length_c   1.000
_cell.angle_alpha   90.00
_cell.angle_beta   90.00
_cell.angle_gamma   90.00
#
_symmetry.space_group_name_H-M   'P 1'
#
loop_
_entity.id
_entity.type
_entity.pdbx_description
1 polymer ?
#
loop_
_entity_poly.entity_id
_entity_poly.type
_entity_poly.pdbx_seq_one_letter_code
_entity_poly.pdbx_strand_id
1 'polypeptide(L)'
;MEELTELPVILELASDFLDRETPIFRDDVCFFISQSGETADTLNALRYCKPRGALTIGITNTVGSSICRETHCGVHINAGPEIGVASTKAYTSQILSLVMFALTMSDDRISMRNRRQDIINGLRQLPDLIREVLKLDGEVLEIAKKIYKERSLLIMGRGYNFATCLEGALKIKELSYMHCEGIMSGELKHGPLAMVDKDRSIVMVICSDNVYKKSINALQQVLAREGDPIIIADVEVPACDLHGRNSVLRVPKTVDCIQNILTVIPLQLLSYHVAELNGLNVSFLHLI
;
A
#
# COMPACT_ATOMS: atom_id res chain seq x y z
N MET A 1 -10.86 6.73 4.80
CA MET A 1 -11.76 7.71 4.16
C MET A 1 -13.19 7.37 4.53
N GLU A 2 -13.77 6.27 4.01
CA GLU A 2 -15.16 5.87 4.28
C GLU A 2 -15.56 5.93 5.77
N GLU A 3 -14.75 5.36 6.67
CA GLU A 3 -15.02 5.34 8.13
C GLU A 3 -15.20 6.75 8.73
N LEU A 4 -14.35 7.71 8.34
CA LEU A 4 -14.30 9.03 8.98
C LEU A 4 -15.20 10.05 8.27
N THR A 5 -15.41 9.89 6.95
CA THR A 5 -16.28 10.79 6.18
C THR A 5 -17.74 10.32 6.18
N GLU A 6 -17.98 9.00 6.31
CA GLU A 6 -19.27 8.34 6.04
C GLU A 6 -19.84 8.61 4.64
N LEU A 7 -18.97 9.02 3.71
CA LEU A 7 -19.31 9.22 2.31
C LEU A 7 -18.88 8.00 1.48
N PRO A 8 -19.59 7.70 0.37
CA PRO A 8 -19.11 6.75 -0.62
C PRO A 8 -17.72 7.15 -1.13
N VAL A 9 -16.79 6.20 -1.17
CA VAL A 9 -15.45 6.41 -1.73
C VAL A 9 -15.23 5.41 -2.84
N ILE A 10 -15.00 5.93 -4.04
CA ILE A 10 -14.75 5.13 -5.24
C ILE A 10 -13.30 5.35 -5.66
N LEU A 11 -12.61 4.27 -5.99
CA LEU A 11 -11.24 4.29 -6.49
C LEU A 11 -11.26 3.88 -7.96
N GLU A 12 -10.64 4.69 -8.82
CA GLU A 12 -10.66 4.48 -10.26
C GLU A 12 -9.25 4.59 -10.85
N LEU A 13 -8.96 3.72 -11.82
CA LEU A 13 -7.78 3.88 -12.66
C LEU A 13 -8.10 4.94 -13.72
N ALA A 14 -7.26 5.98 -13.81
CA ALA A 14 -7.57 7.16 -14.63
C ALA A 14 -7.81 6.85 -16.12
N SER A 15 -7.11 5.86 -16.67
CA SER A 15 -7.32 5.41 -18.06
C SER A 15 -8.71 4.80 -18.26
N ASP A 16 -9.09 3.83 -17.42
CA ASP A 16 -10.40 3.16 -17.50
C ASP A 16 -11.57 4.10 -17.14
N PHE A 17 -11.33 5.04 -16.22
CA PHE A 17 -12.26 6.11 -15.89
C PHE A 17 -12.67 6.93 -17.12
N LEU A 18 -11.69 7.28 -17.95
CA LEU A 18 -11.88 8.03 -19.19
C LEU A 18 -12.54 7.17 -20.26
N ASP A 19 -12.08 5.93 -20.45
CA ASP A 19 -12.60 5.00 -21.46
C ASP A 19 -14.10 4.69 -21.27
N ARG A 20 -14.55 4.61 -20.01
CA ARG A 20 -15.95 4.35 -19.67
C ARG A 20 -16.83 5.61 -19.63
N GLU A 21 -16.26 6.78 -19.88
CA GLU A 21 -16.93 8.08 -19.71
C GLU A 21 -17.68 8.17 -18.38
N THR A 22 -16.97 7.88 -17.28
CA THR A 22 -17.57 7.67 -15.95
C THR A 22 -18.48 8.85 -15.52
N PRO A 23 -19.72 8.59 -15.05
CA PRO A 23 -20.62 9.64 -14.58
C PRO A 23 -20.02 10.44 -13.41
N ILE A 24 -20.10 11.76 -13.50
CA ILE A 24 -19.65 12.70 -12.46
C ILE A 24 -20.72 13.78 -12.27
N PHE A 25 -21.00 14.10 -11.02
CA PHE A 25 -22.00 15.06 -10.57
C PHE A 25 -21.36 16.28 -9.91
N ARG A 26 -22.17 17.32 -9.66
CA ARG A 26 -21.69 18.61 -9.14
C ARG A 26 -21.33 18.57 -7.65
N ASP A 27 -21.88 17.61 -6.92
CA ASP A 27 -21.65 17.35 -5.51
C ASP A 27 -20.55 16.30 -5.26
N ASP A 28 -19.96 15.76 -6.33
CA ASP A 28 -18.79 14.89 -6.21
C ASP A 28 -17.54 15.68 -5.82
N VAL A 29 -16.69 15.04 -5.01
CA VAL A 29 -15.33 15.49 -4.71
C VAL A 29 -14.34 14.54 -5.37
N CYS A 30 -13.63 15.02 -6.39
CA CYS A 30 -12.68 14.22 -7.16
C CYS A 30 -11.24 14.49 -6.68
N PHE A 31 -10.58 13.46 -6.17
CA PHE A 31 -9.17 13.48 -5.79
C PHE A 31 -8.28 13.03 -6.95
N PHE A 32 -7.25 13.81 -7.26
CA PHE A 32 -6.25 13.50 -8.29
C PHE A 32 -4.90 13.31 -7.61
N ILE A 33 -4.49 12.05 -7.47
CA ILE A 33 -3.26 11.66 -6.79
C ILE A 33 -2.17 11.44 -7.85
N SER A 34 -1.13 12.28 -7.82
CA SER A 34 -0.02 12.16 -8.77
C SER A 34 1.25 12.75 -8.16
N GLN A 35 2.31 11.93 -8.04
CA GLN A 35 3.61 12.40 -7.55
C GLN A 35 4.13 13.55 -8.42
N SER A 36 4.15 13.37 -9.75
CA SER A 36 4.67 14.34 -10.70
C SER A 36 3.74 15.53 -10.90
N GLY A 37 2.43 15.30 -10.76
CA GLY A 37 1.38 16.24 -11.14
C GLY A 37 1.22 16.42 -12.65
N GLU A 38 1.85 15.55 -13.45
CA GLU A 38 1.90 15.61 -14.92
C GLU A 38 1.45 14.30 -15.60
N THR A 39 1.03 13.29 -14.84
CA THR A 39 0.55 12.02 -15.39
C THR A 39 -0.63 12.28 -16.34
N ALA A 40 -0.46 11.93 -17.63
CA ALA A 40 -1.38 12.33 -18.69
C ALA A 40 -2.83 11.92 -18.43
N ASP A 41 -3.09 10.64 -18.13
CA ASP A 41 -4.44 10.15 -17.88
C ASP A 41 -5.07 10.80 -16.65
N THR A 42 -4.30 11.00 -15.58
CA THR A 42 -4.77 11.68 -14.37
C THR A 42 -5.12 13.15 -14.64
N LEU A 43 -4.31 13.85 -15.45
CA LEU A 43 -4.58 15.23 -15.86
C LEU A 43 -5.81 15.32 -16.78
N ASN A 44 -5.96 14.35 -17.69
CA ASN A 44 -7.13 14.26 -18.55
C ASN A 44 -8.41 13.96 -17.74
N ALA A 45 -8.34 13.08 -16.75
CA ALA A 45 -9.44 12.84 -15.82
C ALA A 45 -9.81 14.11 -15.04
N LEU A 46 -8.82 14.90 -14.60
CA LEU A 46 -9.07 16.21 -13.98
C LEU A 46 -9.84 17.15 -14.91
N ARG A 47 -9.38 17.27 -16.15
CA ARG A 47 -10.02 18.10 -17.18
C ARG A 47 -11.38 17.55 -17.61
N TYR A 48 -11.65 16.26 -17.41
CA TYR A 48 -12.95 15.63 -17.61
C TYR A 48 -13.93 15.99 -16.49
N CYS A 49 -13.50 15.92 -15.22
CA CYS A 49 -14.37 16.20 -14.06
C CYS A 49 -14.70 17.68 -13.91
N LYS A 50 -13.74 18.58 -14.18
CA LYS A 50 -13.90 20.03 -13.99
C LYS A 50 -15.11 20.66 -14.71
N PRO A 51 -15.36 20.45 -16.01
CA PRO A 51 -16.53 21.00 -16.69
C PRO A 51 -17.86 20.38 -16.23
N ARG A 52 -17.83 19.21 -15.58
CA ARG A 52 -19.01 18.58 -14.96
C ARG A 52 -19.36 19.17 -13.59
N GLY A 53 -18.52 20.07 -13.08
CA GLY A 53 -18.81 20.89 -11.91
C GLY A 53 -18.43 20.25 -10.57
N ALA A 54 -17.72 19.12 -10.58
CA ALA A 54 -17.20 18.48 -9.37
C ALA A 54 -16.12 19.33 -8.69
N LEU A 55 -16.03 19.23 -7.36
CA LEU A 55 -14.93 19.82 -6.61
C LEU A 55 -13.67 18.98 -6.80
N THR A 56 -12.68 19.54 -7.45
CA THR A 56 -11.40 18.86 -7.75
C THR A 56 -10.30 19.20 -6.74
N ILE A 57 -9.66 18.16 -6.19
CA ILE A 57 -8.59 18.26 -5.19
C ILE A 57 -7.33 17.55 -5.71
N GLY A 58 -6.20 18.25 -5.78
CA GLY A 58 -4.92 17.68 -6.19
C GLY A 58 -4.08 17.21 -5.00
N ILE A 59 -3.59 15.96 -5.00
CA ILE A 59 -2.59 15.49 -4.04
C ILE A 59 -1.29 15.23 -4.81
N THR A 60 -0.34 16.17 -4.70
CA THR A 60 0.85 16.20 -5.56
C THR A 60 2.16 16.42 -4.79
N ASN A 61 3.28 16.03 -5.40
CA ASN A 61 4.61 16.26 -4.85
C ASN A 61 5.45 17.28 -5.64
N THR A 62 4.90 17.85 -6.72
CA THR A 62 5.59 18.86 -7.54
C THR A 62 4.81 20.17 -7.51
N VAL A 63 5.40 21.18 -6.87
CA VAL A 63 4.86 22.55 -6.81
C VAL A 63 4.77 23.12 -8.22
N GLY A 64 3.62 23.71 -8.57
CA GLY A 64 3.42 24.35 -9.87
C GLY A 64 3.15 23.39 -11.04
N SER A 65 3.01 22.09 -10.78
CA SER A 65 2.59 21.10 -11.78
C SER A 65 1.19 21.39 -12.35
N SER A 66 0.86 20.81 -13.49
CA SER A 66 -0.43 20.99 -14.17
C SER A 66 -1.61 20.62 -13.28
N ILE A 67 -1.59 19.44 -12.65
CA ILE A 67 -2.64 19.03 -11.70
C ILE A 67 -2.75 20.02 -10.55
N CYS A 68 -1.62 20.42 -9.94
CA CYS A 68 -1.61 21.38 -8.83
C CYS A 68 -2.26 22.73 -9.20
N ARG A 69 -2.02 23.22 -10.42
CA ARG A 69 -2.54 24.52 -10.89
C ARG A 69 -4.00 24.44 -11.32
N GLU A 70 -4.43 23.30 -11.88
CA GLU A 70 -5.75 23.16 -12.48
C GLU A 70 -6.84 22.70 -11.49
N THR A 71 -6.47 22.12 -10.35
CA THR A 71 -7.41 21.77 -9.27
C THR A 71 -7.91 22.99 -8.50
N HIS A 72 -9.11 22.90 -7.89
CA HIS A 72 -9.66 24.01 -7.09
C HIS A 72 -8.88 24.22 -5.78
N CYS A 73 -8.46 23.13 -5.15
CA CYS A 73 -7.56 23.13 -4.01
C CYS A 73 -6.66 21.88 -4.07
N GLY A 74 -5.69 21.79 -3.16
CA GLY A 74 -4.80 20.65 -3.15
C GLY A 74 -3.93 20.58 -1.92
N VAL A 75 -3.26 19.43 -1.77
CA VAL A 75 -2.29 19.14 -0.72
C VAL A 75 -0.97 18.81 -1.40
N HIS A 76 0.05 19.62 -1.11
CA HIS A 76 1.41 19.25 -1.44
C HIS A 76 1.93 18.27 -0.38
N ILE A 77 2.24 17.03 -0.78
CA ILE A 77 2.62 15.97 0.17
C ILE A 77 4.00 16.20 0.82
N ASN A 78 4.81 17.11 0.25
CA ASN A 78 6.10 17.55 0.78
C ASN A 78 7.06 16.39 1.13
N ALA A 79 7.11 15.35 0.29
CA ALA A 79 8.04 14.22 0.45
C ALA A 79 9.47 14.56 -0.04
N GLY A 80 9.68 15.78 -0.56
CA GLY A 80 10.87 16.18 -1.28
C GLY A 80 10.98 15.48 -2.66
N PRO A 81 11.99 15.82 -3.48
CA PRO A 81 12.15 15.23 -4.80
C PRO A 81 12.29 13.71 -4.73
N GLU A 82 11.55 12.98 -5.56
CA GLU A 82 11.67 11.52 -5.72
C GLU A 82 12.38 11.28 -7.05
N ILE A 83 13.64 10.83 -6.99
CA ILE A 83 14.48 10.62 -8.17
C ILE A 83 14.30 9.20 -8.72
N GLY A 84 13.99 8.24 -7.85
CA GLY A 84 13.74 6.87 -8.26
C GLY A 84 12.50 6.74 -9.12
N VAL A 85 12.57 5.92 -10.17
CA VAL A 85 11.41 5.63 -11.04
C VAL A 85 10.28 4.94 -10.27
N ALA A 86 10.60 4.08 -9.32
CA ALA A 86 9.63 3.39 -8.46
C ALA A 86 9.32 4.26 -7.25
N SER A 87 8.05 4.65 -7.13
CA SER A 87 7.61 5.48 -6.00
C SER A 87 7.70 4.72 -4.67
N THR A 88 8.15 5.41 -3.62
CA THR A 88 8.33 4.84 -2.27
C THR A 88 7.80 5.79 -1.20
N LYS A 89 8.50 6.91 -0.99
CA LYS A 89 8.11 7.94 -0.04
C LYS A 89 6.89 8.71 -0.51
N ALA A 90 6.69 8.88 -1.81
CA ALA A 90 5.49 9.56 -2.28
C ALA A 90 4.24 8.70 -2.02
N TYR A 91 4.32 7.37 -2.16
CA TYR A 91 3.24 6.44 -1.79
C TYR A 91 2.83 6.59 -0.32
N THR A 92 3.77 6.47 0.62
CA THR A 92 3.46 6.59 2.05
C THR A 92 2.98 8.00 2.42
N SER A 93 3.55 9.04 1.81
CA SER A 93 3.14 10.43 2.06
C SER A 93 1.76 10.76 1.48
N GLN A 94 1.36 10.13 0.38
CA GLN A 94 0.01 10.23 -0.17
C GLN A 94 -1.02 9.59 0.76
N ILE A 95 -0.73 8.40 1.31
CA ILE A 95 -1.59 7.76 2.32
C ILE A 95 -1.76 8.69 3.53
N LEU A 96 -0.67 9.23 4.05
CA LEU A 96 -0.71 10.17 5.18
C LEU A 96 -1.55 11.41 4.87
N SER A 97 -1.43 11.97 3.67
CA SER A 97 -2.22 13.12 3.23
C SER A 97 -3.72 12.81 3.21
N LEU A 98 -4.11 11.63 2.73
CA LEU A 98 -5.50 11.17 2.74
C LEU A 98 -6.02 10.89 4.16
N VAL A 99 -5.18 10.34 5.04
CA VAL A 99 -5.52 10.14 6.46
C VAL A 99 -5.75 11.48 7.14
N MET A 100 -4.87 12.46 6.94
CA MET A 100 -5.03 13.81 7.48
C MET A 100 -6.28 14.50 6.95
N PHE A 101 -6.58 14.35 5.65
CA PHE A 101 -7.85 14.83 5.08
C PHE A 101 -9.06 14.21 5.80
N ALA A 102 -9.06 12.90 5.99
CA ALA A 102 -10.15 12.19 6.68
C ALA A 102 -10.31 12.62 8.16
N LEU A 103 -9.20 12.92 8.85
CA LEU A 103 -9.21 13.45 10.21
C LEU A 103 -9.79 14.85 10.32
N THR A 104 -9.60 15.68 9.29
CA THR A 104 -10.20 17.01 9.17
C THR A 104 -11.71 16.89 8.90
N MET A 105 -12.11 16.01 7.99
CA MET A 105 -13.54 15.82 7.65
C MET A 105 -14.40 15.26 8.79
N SER A 106 -13.78 14.67 9.80
CA SER A 106 -14.46 14.06 10.97
C SER A 106 -14.42 14.95 12.21
N ASP A 107 -13.99 16.22 12.10
CA ASP A 107 -13.58 16.99 13.26
C ASP A 107 -14.68 17.45 14.20
N ASP A 108 -15.84 17.78 13.64
CA ASP A 108 -17.04 18.20 14.36
C ASP A 108 -17.89 17.01 14.88
N ARG A 109 -17.41 15.77 14.70
CA ARG A 109 -18.12 14.56 15.15
C ARG A 109 -17.68 14.11 16.53
N ILE A 110 -18.53 14.30 17.53
CA ILE A 110 -18.28 13.88 18.93
C ILE A 110 -17.99 12.38 19.03
N SER A 111 -18.74 11.55 18.30
CA SER A 111 -18.58 10.08 18.30
C SER A 111 -17.21 9.62 17.78
N MET A 112 -16.55 10.42 16.93
CA MET A 112 -15.26 10.07 16.32
C MET A 112 -14.06 10.60 17.12
N ARG A 113 -14.29 11.32 18.23
CA ARG A 113 -13.22 11.97 18.98
C ARG A 113 -12.11 11.02 19.44
N ASN A 114 -12.49 9.87 20.01
CA ASN A 114 -11.53 8.87 20.50
C ASN A 114 -10.74 8.27 19.32
N ARG A 115 -11.45 7.83 18.27
CA ARG A 115 -10.85 7.27 17.06
C ARG A 115 -9.85 8.23 16.41
N ARG A 116 -10.20 9.51 16.29
CA ARG A 116 -9.30 10.56 15.77
C ARG A 116 -8.07 10.73 16.65
N GLN A 117 -8.25 10.75 17.97
CA GLN A 117 -7.14 10.88 18.91
C GLN A 117 -6.17 9.70 18.81
N ASP A 118 -6.69 8.49 18.67
CA ASP A 118 -5.89 7.27 18.48
C ASP A 118 -5.05 7.37 17.20
N ILE A 119 -5.67 7.72 16.07
CA ILE A 119 -4.97 7.89 14.79
C ILE A 119 -3.91 8.99 14.90
N ILE A 120 -4.23 10.15 15.49
CA ILE A 120 -3.27 11.26 15.68
C ILE A 120 -2.08 10.81 16.54
N ASN A 121 -2.31 10.03 17.60
CA ASN A 121 -1.24 9.49 18.43
C ASN A 121 -0.38 8.49 17.63
N GLY A 122 -1.00 7.63 16.84
CA GLY A 122 -0.29 6.72 15.94
C GLY A 122 0.58 7.47 14.92
N LEU A 123 0.06 8.54 14.32
CA LEU A 123 0.81 9.40 13.39
C LEU A 123 2.02 10.07 14.06
N ARG A 124 1.92 10.46 15.33
CA ARG A 124 3.06 11.04 16.08
C ARG A 124 4.18 10.04 16.30
N GLN A 125 3.84 8.76 16.54
CA GLN A 125 4.82 7.70 16.78
C GLN A 125 5.39 7.12 15.48
N LEU A 126 4.67 7.27 14.37
CA LEU A 126 4.98 6.64 13.09
C LEU A 126 6.42 6.82 12.61
N PRO A 127 7.10 7.98 12.74
CA PRO A 127 8.49 8.11 12.32
C PRO A 127 9.45 7.17 13.06
N ASP A 128 9.25 6.98 14.38
CA ASP A 128 10.06 6.06 15.17
C ASP A 128 9.76 4.60 14.80
N LEU A 129 8.49 4.27 14.57
CA LEU A 129 8.07 2.94 14.13
C LEU A 129 8.65 2.59 12.74
N ILE A 130 8.71 3.56 11.82
CA ILE A 130 9.37 3.39 10.52
C ILE A 130 10.86 3.09 10.71
N ARG A 131 11.56 3.84 11.59
CA ARG A 131 12.98 3.57 11.91
C ARG A 131 13.19 2.16 12.48
N GLU A 132 12.23 1.67 13.27
CA GLU A 132 12.26 0.30 13.79
C GLU A 132 12.11 -0.73 12.67
N VAL A 133 11.14 -0.54 11.76
CA VAL A 133 10.95 -1.43 10.60
C VAL A 133 12.19 -1.46 9.70
N LEU A 134 12.85 -0.32 9.48
CA LEU A 134 14.06 -0.25 8.66
C LEU A 134 15.23 -1.07 9.25
N LYS A 135 15.22 -1.42 10.54
CA LYS A 135 16.22 -2.33 11.13
C LYS A 135 16.08 -3.77 10.66
N LEU A 136 14.92 -4.13 10.08
CA LEU A 136 14.69 -5.46 9.51
C LEU A 136 15.44 -5.68 8.19
N ASP A 137 16.13 -4.67 7.66
CA ASP A 137 16.85 -4.73 6.38
C ASP A 137 17.71 -6.00 6.21
N GLY A 138 18.47 -6.37 7.24
CA GLY A 138 19.29 -7.59 7.21
C GLY A 138 18.46 -8.88 7.13
N GLU A 139 17.33 -8.96 7.84
CA GLU A 139 16.42 -10.11 7.77
C GLU A 139 15.74 -10.20 6.40
N VAL A 140 15.36 -9.05 5.84
CA VAL A 140 14.77 -8.97 4.50
C VAL A 140 15.78 -9.40 3.44
N LEU A 141 17.05 -9.02 3.56
CA LEU A 141 18.12 -9.49 2.67
C LEU A 141 18.30 -11.01 2.73
N GLU A 142 18.26 -11.62 3.91
CA GLU A 142 18.34 -13.09 4.04
C GLU A 142 17.15 -13.80 3.40
N ILE A 143 15.97 -13.20 3.42
CA ILE A 143 14.81 -13.69 2.67
C ILE A 143 15.02 -13.49 1.16
N ALA A 144 15.49 -12.32 0.74
CA ALA A 144 15.75 -12.01 -0.67
C ALA A 144 16.73 -13.04 -1.29
N LYS A 145 17.80 -13.41 -0.59
CA LYS A 145 18.77 -14.44 -1.01
C LYS A 145 18.13 -15.80 -1.29
N LYS A 146 16.99 -16.12 -0.66
CA LYS A 146 16.26 -17.38 -0.89
C LYS A 146 15.38 -17.31 -2.13
N ILE A 147 14.80 -16.13 -2.42
CA ILE A 147 13.77 -15.99 -3.46
C ILE A 147 14.24 -15.29 -4.73
N TYR A 148 15.43 -14.70 -4.78
CA TYR A 148 15.83 -13.83 -5.90
C TYR A 148 15.89 -14.52 -7.27
N LYS A 149 16.06 -15.85 -7.29
CA LYS A 149 16.07 -16.70 -8.49
C LYS A 149 14.69 -17.21 -8.90
N GLU A 150 13.68 -16.97 -8.07
CA GLU A 150 12.33 -17.42 -8.35
C GLU A 150 11.74 -16.66 -9.53
N ARG A 151 10.90 -17.34 -10.30
CA ARG A 151 10.25 -16.72 -11.46
C ARG A 151 8.97 -16.00 -11.08
N SER A 152 8.33 -16.42 -9.99
CA SER A 152 7.04 -15.93 -9.56
C SER A 152 6.96 -15.82 -8.05
N LEU A 153 6.32 -14.74 -7.58
CA LEU A 153 6.03 -14.49 -6.18
C LEU A 153 4.56 -14.08 -6.02
N LEU A 154 3.85 -14.71 -5.10
CA LEU A 154 2.49 -14.29 -4.74
C LEU A 154 2.50 -13.51 -3.43
N ILE A 155 1.86 -12.35 -3.37
CA ILE A 155 1.72 -11.57 -2.14
C ILE A 155 0.25 -11.53 -1.74
N MET A 156 -0.07 -11.95 -0.52
CA MET A 156 -1.44 -12.12 -0.06
C MET A 156 -1.75 -11.28 1.17
N GLY A 157 -2.90 -10.61 1.15
CA GLY A 157 -3.35 -9.77 2.26
C GLY A 157 -4.82 -9.39 2.11
N ARG A 158 -5.36 -8.71 3.12
CA ARG A 158 -6.78 -8.31 3.17
C ARG A 158 -6.96 -7.01 3.95
N GLY A 159 -8.09 -6.36 3.74
CA GLY A 159 -8.45 -5.13 4.44
C GLY A 159 -7.45 -4.04 4.09
N TYR A 160 -6.94 -3.34 5.11
CA TYR A 160 -5.93 -2.30 4.94
C TYR A 160 -4.67 -2.78 4.20
N ASN A 161 -4.33 -4.07 4.32
CA ASN A 161 -3.14 -4.65 3.70
C ASN A 161 -3.36 -5.15 2.27
N PHE A 162 -4.57 -5.05 1.68
CA PHE A 162 -4.74 -5.40 0.27
C PHE A 162 -3.96 -4.44 -0.64
N ALA A 163 -4.01 -3.14 -0.36
CA ALA A 163 -3.20 -2.13 -1.06
C ALA A 163 -1.69 -2.40 -0.89
N THR A 164 -1.26 -2.84 0.29
CA THR A 164 0.13 -3.26 0.54
C THR A 164 0.57 -4.37 -0.40
N CYS A 165 -0.29 -5.37 -0.64
CA CYS A 165 0.04 -6.48 -1.54
C CYS A 165 0.14 -6.05 -3.00
N LEU A 166 -0.78 -5.18 -3.45
CA LEU A 166 -0.74 -4.64 -4.81
C LEU A 166 0.50 -3.79 -5.03
N GLU A 167 0.84 -2.91 -4.09
CA GLU A 167 2.03 -2.05 -4.16
C GLU A 167 3.31 -2.88 -4.12
N GLY A 168 3.45 -3.81 -3.18
CA GLY A 168 4.63 -4.68 -3.12
C GLY A 168 4.82 -5.50 -4.39
N ALA A 169 3.73 -6.02 -4.97
CA ALA A 169 3.79 -6.76 -6.23
C ALA A 169 4.21 -5.86 -7.39
N LEU A 170 3.73 -4.62 -7.42
CA LEU A 170 4.16 -3.62 -8.40
C LEU A 170 5.65 -3.31 -8.27
N LYS A 171 6.15 -3.03 -7.05
CA LYS A 171 7.58 -2.75 -6.81
C LYS A 171 8.48 -3.89 -7.25
N ILE A 172 8.12 -5.13 -6.91
CA ILE A 172 8.90 -6.30 -7.31
C ILE A 172 8.91 -6.45 -8.84
N LYS A 173 7.78 -6.27 -9.52
CA LYS A 173 7.73 -6.29 -11.00
C LYS A 173 8.60 -5.19 -11.62
N GLU A 174 8.51 -3.97 -11.11
CA GLU A 174 9.22 -2.80 -11.65
C GLU A 174 10.74 -2.90 -11.46
N LEU A 175 11.17 -3.38 -10.28
CA LEU A 175 12.58 -3.38 -9.89
C LEU A 175 13.33 -4.64 -10.28
N SER A 176 12.68 -5.80 -10.15
CA SER A 176 13.33 -7.10 -10.31
C SER A 176 12.95 -7.85 -11.58
N TYR A 177 11.91 -7.40 -12.29
CA TYR A 177 11.30 -8.10 -13.43
C TYR A 177 10.77 -9.50 -13.11
N MET A 178 10.74 -9.88 -11.83
CA MET A 178 10.07 -11.09 -11.36
C MET A 178 8.56 -10.94 -11.53
N HIS A 179 7.89 -12.01 -12.00
CA HIS A 179 6.44 -12.02 -12.04
C HIS A 179 5.89 -11.96 -10.61
N CYS A 180 5.25 -10.85 -10.23
CA CYS A 180 4.66 -10.73 -8.91
C CYS A 180 3.21 -10.27 -8.99
N GLU A 181 2.36 -10.95 -8.23
CA GLU A 181 0.92 -10.70 -8.17
C GLU A 181 0.45 -10.50 -6.73
N GLY A 182 -0.30 -9.41 -6.51
CA GLY A 182 -0.95 -9.13 -5.24
C GLY A 182 -2.38 -9.69 -5.24
N ILE A 183 -2.66 -10.62 -4.33
CA ILE A 183 -3.93 -11.35 -4.27
C ILE A 183 -4.66 -10.99 -2.97
N MET A 184 -5.95 -10.67 -3.08
CA MET A 184 -6.80 -10.55 -1.90
C MET A 184 -6.98 -11.93 -1.27
N SER A 185 -6.58 -12.10 -0.01
CA SER A 185 -6.61 -13.41 0.64
C SER A 185 -8.03 -13.99 0.81
N GLY A 186 -9.07 -13.17 0.60
CA GLY A 186 -10.48 -13.60 0.53
C GLY A 186 -10.79 -14.45 -0.69
N GLU A 187 -10.09 -14.16 -1.79
CA GLU A 187 -10.37 -14.74 -3.09
C GLU A 187 -9.64 -16.07 -3.33
N LEU A 188 -8.80 -16.53 -2.39
CA LEU A 188 -7.99 -17.73 -2.57
C LEU A 188 -8.80 -18.94 -3.04
N LYS A 189 -9.94 -19.21 -2.42
CA LYS A 189 -10.80 -20.35 -2.76
C LYS A 189 -11.48 -20.23 -4.12
N HIS A 190 -11.49 -19.06 -4.73
CA HIS A 190 -12.16 -18.77 -5.99
C HIS A 190 -11.24 -18.93 -7.21
N GLY A 191 -10.06 -19.55 -7.02
CA GLY A 191 -9.12 -19.87 -8.12
C GLY A 191 -7.65 -19.79 -7.70
N PRO A 192 -7.18 -18.68 -7.10
CA PRO A 192 -5.77 -18.46 -6.80
C PRO A 192 -5.12 -19.53 -5.90
N LEU A 193 -5.87 -20.25 -5.08
CA LEU A 193 -5.34 -21.33 -4.26
C LEU A 193 -4.80 -22.50 -5.11
N ALA A 194 -5.25 -22.66 -6.36
CA ALA A 194 -4.70 -23.66 -7.29
C ALA A 194 -3.25 -23.35 -7.71
N MET A 195 -2.79 -22.11 -7.49
CA MET A 195 -1.42 -21.69 -7.72
C MET A 195 -0.49 -21.93 -6.53
N VAL A 196 -1.02 -22.39 -5.39
CA VAL A 196 -0.21 -22.67 -4.20
C VAL A 196 0.30 -24.10 -4.25
N ASP A 197 1.62 -24.23 -4.18
CA ASP A 197 2.34 -25.49 -3.98
C ASP A 197 3.60 -25.22 -3.14
N LYS A 198 4.40 -26.27 -2.92
CA LYS A 198 5.64 -26.23 -2.14
C LYS A 198 6.80 -25.46 -2.80
N ASP A 199 6.75 -25.27 -4.12
CA ASP A 199 7.84 -24.68 -4.91
C ASP A 199 7.58 -23.18 -5.13
N ARG A 200 6.33 -22.72 -4.99
CA ARG A 200 5.94 -21.31 -5.14
C ARG A 200 6.33 -20.49 -3.92
N SER A 201 7.07 -19.41 -4.16
CA SER A 201 7.30 -18.39 -3.14
C SER A 201 6.04 -17.57 -2.87
N ILE A 202 5.70 -17.44 -1.60
CA ILE A 202 4.51 -16.72 -1.13
C ILE A 202 4.92 -15.77 -0.02
N VAL A 203 4.39 -14.56 -0.04
CA VAL A 203 4.44 -13.61 1.08
C VAL A 203 3.01 -13.37 1.58
N MET A 204 2.79 -13.44 2.89
CA MET A 204 1.50 -13.13 3.50
C MET A 204 1.64 -11.98 4.50
N VAL A 205 0.74 -11.00 4.41
CA VAL A 205 0.66 -9.89 5.37
C VAL A 205 -0.48 -10.14 6.35
N ILE A 206 -0.17 -10.29 7.64
CA ILE A 206 -1.11 -10.66 8.70
C ILE A 206 -0.94 -9.72 9.89
N CYS A 207 -1.90 -8.84 10.12
CA CYS A 207 -1.89 -7.90 11.26
C CYS A 207 -3.02 -8.21 12.25
N SER A 208 -2.83 -7.81 13.50
CA SER A 208 -3.80 -7.81 14.60
C SER A 208 -4.86 -6.73 14.39
N ASP A 209 -5.78 -6.96 13.45
CA ASP A 209 -6.88 -6.05 13.11
C ASP A 209 -8.23 -6.80 13.02
N ASN A 210 -9.29 -6.09 12.59
CA ASN A 210 -10.63 -6.67 12.48
C ASN A 210 -10.74 -7.84 11.48
N VAL A 211 -9.77 -8.02 10.59
CA VAL A 211 -9.73 -9.16 9.65
C VAL A 211 -8.72 -10.25 10.06
N TYR A 212 -8.06 -10.11 11.22
CA TYR A 212 -7.06 -11.05 11.73
C TYR A 212 -7.46 -12.52 11.64
N LYS A 213 -8.61 -12.91 12.21
CA LYS A 213 -9.11 -14.29 12.17
C LYS A 213 -9.28 -14.82 10.74
N LYS A 214 -9.72 -13.95 9.82
CA LYS A 214 -9.88 -14.30 8.39
C LYS A 214 -8.52 -14.48 7.71
N SER A 215 -7.51 -13.69 8.10
CA SER A 215 -6.14 -13.82 7.62
C SER A 215 -5.45 -15.10 8.11
N ILE A 216 -5.66 -15.50 9.38
CA ILE A 216 -5.18 -16.79 9.89
C ILE A 216 -5.83 -17.97 9.15
N ASN A 217 -7.15 -17.89 8.88
CA ASN A 217 -7.82 -18.91 8.07
C ASN A 217 -7.26 -19.01 6.65
N ALA A 218 -6.79 -17.89 6.06
CA ALA A 218 -6.12 -17.91 4.76
C ALA A 218 -4.73 -18.57 4.86
N LEU A 219 -3.96 -18.27 5.91
CA LEU A 219 -2.67 -18.91 6.17
C LEU A 219 -2.82 -20.44 6.30
N GLN A 220 -3.84 -20.91 7.01
CA GLN A 220 -4.14 -22.34 7.12
C GLN A 220 -4.47 -22.99 5.78
N GLN A 221 -5.14 -22.27 4.87
CA GLN A 221 -5.44 -22.78 3.52
C GLN A 221 -4.19 -22.93 2.67
N VAL A 222 -3.26 -21.96 2.76
CA VAL A 222 -1.96 -22.02 2.09
C VAL A 222 -1.13 -23.19 2.64
N LEU A 223 -1.08 -23.33 3.97
CA LEU A 223 -0.45 -24.45 4.68
C LEU A 223 -0.97 -25.81 4.25
N ALA A 224 -2.29 -25.95 4.13
CA ALA A 224 -2.94 -27.20 3.74
C ALA A 224 -2.61 -27.63 2.29
N ARG A 225 -2.00 -26.73 1.50
CA ARG A 225 -1.51 -26.96 0.13
C ARG A 225 0.03 -27.03 0.05
N GLU A 226 0.68 -27.31 1.19
CA GLU A 226 2.14 -27.41 1.30
C GLU A 226 2.90 -26.10 1.05
N GLY A 227 2.20 -24.96 0.98
CA GLY A 227 2.84 -23.65 0.82
C GLY A 227 3.67 -23.26 2.05
N ASP A 228 4.84 -22.66 1.81
CA ASP A 228 5.73 -22.11 2.84
C ASP A 228 5.87 -20.58 2.74
N PRO A 229 4.82 -19.81 3.11
CA PRO A 229 4.85 -18.36 3.06
C PRO A 229 5.87 -17.75 4.03
N ILE A 230 6.58 -16.75 3.52
CA ILE A 230 7.17 -15.68 4.31
C ILE A 230 6.03 -14.84 4.88
N ILE A 231 6.09 -14.52 6.17
CA ILE A 231 5.01 -13.78 6.84
C ILE A 231 5.52 -12.40 7.25
N ILE A 232 4.82 -11.35 6.87
CA ILE A 232 4.95 -10.02 7.46
C ILE A 232 3.81 -9.89 8.48
N ALA A 233 4.15 -9.77 9.76
CA ALA A 233 3.16 -9.65 10.81
C ALA A 233 3.54 -8.60 11.84
N ASP A 234 2.54 -7.95 12.45
CA ASP A 234 2.84 -7.09 13.59
C ASP A 234 3.26 -7.90 14.83
N VAL A 235 3.91 -7.25 15.79
CA VAL A 235 4.41 -7.89 17.02
C VAL A 235 3.31 -8.46 17.91
N GLU A 236 2.05 -8.04 17.78
CA GLU A 236 0.94 -8.54 18.60
C GLU A 236 0.40 -9.88 18.09
N VAL A 237 0.65 -10.24 16.83
CA VAL A 237 0.21 -11.53 16.28
C VAL A 237 0.92 -12.69 16.99
N PRO A 238 0.21 -13.58 17.70
CA PRO A 238 0.85 -14.66 18.45
C PRO A 238 1.64 -15.62 17.56
N ALA A 239 2.83 -16.03 18.01
CA ALA A 239 3.69 -16.96 17.27
C ALA A 239 3.04 -18.35 17.07
N CYS A 240 2.16 -18.77 17.99
CA CYS A 240 1.41 -20.02 17.86
C CYS A 240 0.49 -20.01 16.64
N ASP A 241 -0.12 -18.86 16.32
CA ASP A 241 -1.04 -18.73 15.18
C ASP A 241 -0.29 -18.69 13.85
N LEU A 242 1.00 -18.38 13.87
CA LEU A 242 1.91 -18.48 12.73
C LEU A 242 2.52 -19.88 12.57
N HIS A 243 2.06 -20.86 13.36
CA HIS A 243 2.46 -22.27 13.27
C HIS A 243 3.98 -22.49 13.39
N GLY A 244 4.66 -21.66 14.19
CA GLY A 244 6.09 -21.79 14.48
C GLY A 244 7.01 -21.56 13.28
N ARG A 245 6.56 -20.86 12.23
CA ARG A 245 7.39 -20.57 11.05
C ARG A 245 8.58 -19.67 11.41
N ASN A 246 9.71 -19.94 10.75
CA ASN A 246 10.97 -19.22 10.95
C ASN A 246 11.07 -17.93 10.11
N SER A 247 10.38 -17.86 8.97
CA SER A 247 10.43 -16.72 8.04
C SER A 247 9.35 -15.68 8.37
N VAL A 248 9.43 -15.06 9.56
CA VAL A 248 8.46 -14.05 10.01
C VAL A 248 9.16 -12.70 10.21
N LEU A 249 8.81 -11.72 9.39
CA LEU A 249 9.22 -10.32 9.53
C LEU A 249 8.26 -9.61 10.49
N ARG A 250 8.76 -9.25 11.68
CA ARG A 250 7.97 -8.61 12.73
C ARG A 250 8.03 -7.09 12.64
N VAL A 251 6.92 -6.47 12.25
CA VAL A 251 6.77 -5.01 12.26
C VAL A 251 6.14 -4.54 13.58
N PRO A 252 6.42 -3.33 14.08
CA PRO A 252 5.77 -2.85 15.28
C PRO A 252 4.27 -2.60 15.05
N LYS A 253 3.52 -2.62 16.14
CA LYS A 253 2.08 -2.35 16.12
C LYS A 253 1.79 -0.85 16.09
N THR A 254 0.83 -0.46 15.29
CA THR A 254 0.20 0.87 15.31
C THR A 254 -1.31 0.75 15.05
N VAL A 255 -1.96 1.89 14.88
CA VAL A 255 -3.39 1.98 14.56
C VAL A 255 -3.64 1.32 13.19
N ASP A 256 -4.66 0.48 13.14
CA ASP A 256 -5.02 -0.36 11.98
C ASP A 256 -5.00 0.37 10.62
N CYS A 257 -5.57 1.57 10.53
CA CYS A 257 -5.67 2.32 9.28
C CYS A 257 -4.35 2.93 8.77
N ILE A 258 -3.28 2.91 9.58
CA ILE A 258 -1.93 3.35 9.19
C ILE A 258 -0.88 2.24 9.32
N GLN A 259 -1.29 1.04 9.75
CA GLN A 259 -0.40 -0.13 9.84
C GLN A 259 0.18 -0.51 8.47
N ASN A 260 -0.56 -0.25 7.39
CA ASN A 260 -0.13 -0.50 6.01
C ASN A 260 1.13 0.30 5.60
N ILE A 261 1.38 1.45 6.22
CA ILE A 261 2.62 2.23 6.03
C ILE A 261 3.83 1.45 6.55
N LEU A 262 3.66 0.68 7.62
CA LEU A 262 4.73 -0.15 8.19
C LEU A 262 4.90 -1.46 7.42
N THR A 263 3.80 -2.09 6.99
CA THR A 263 3.86 -3.41 6.32
C THR A 263 4.33 -3.35 4.87
N VAL A 264 4.27 -2.18 4.22
CA VAL A 264 4.77 -2.01 2.84
C VAL A 264 6.31 -1.88 2.80
N ILE A 265 6.94 -1.35 3.85
CA ILE A 265 8.40 -1.09 3.87
C ILE A 265 9.21 -2.38 3.69
N PRO A 266 8.91 -3.51 4.36
CA PRO A 266 9.62 -4.76 4.11
C PRO A 266 9.51 -5.24 2.66
N LEU A 267 8.39 -4.96 1.97
CA LEU A 267 8.23 -5.30 0.55
C LEU A 267 9.04 -4.38 -0.36
N GLN A 268 9.15 -3.09 -0.02
CA GLN A 268 10.04 -2.15 -0.70
C GLN A 268 11.51 -2.60 -0.56
N LEU A 269 11.95 -2.94 0.66
CA LEU A 269 13.29 -3.49 0.91
C LEU A 269 13.50 -4.82 0.18
N LEU A 270 12.50 -5.71 0.19
CA LEU A 270 12.58 -6.99 -0.52
C LEU A 270 12.78 -6.79 -2.02
N SER A 271 12.01 -5.87 -2.62
CA SER A 271 12.14 -5.55 -4.03
C SER A 271 13.50 -4.95 -4.40
N TYR A 272 14.06 -4.12 -3.53
CA TYR A 272 15.41 -3.58 -3.65
C TYR A 272 16.47 -4.68 -3.64
N HIS A 273 16.47 -5.52 -2.59
CA HIS A 273 17.47 -6.59 -2.42
C HIS A 273 17.38 -7.65 -3.53
N VAL A 274 16.17 -8.03 -3.96
CA VAL A 274 16.00 -8.96 -5.08
C VAL A 274 16.53 -8.37 -6.39
N ALA A 275 16.34 -7.08 -6.64
CA ALA A 275 16.88 -6.41 -7.82
C ALA A 275 18.41 -6.34 -7.78
N GLU A 276 18.99 -5.97 -6.64
CA GLU A 276 20.45 -5.90 -6.46
C GLU A 276 21.11 -7.27 -6.63
N LEU A 277 20.55 -8.33 -6.04
CA LEU A 277 21.04 -9.70 -6.19
C LEU A 277 20.97 -10.22 -7.63
N ASN A 278 20.06 -9.69 -8.44
CA ASN A 278 19.96 -9.97 -9.88
C ASN A 278 20.85 -9.06 -10.74
N GLY A 279 21.68 -8.21 -10.13
CA GLY A 279 22.60 -7.31 -10.82
C GLY A 279 21.88 -6.18 -11.58
N LEU A 280 20.63 -5.88 -11.21
CA LEU A 280 19.85 -4.81 -11.83
C LEU A 280 20.21 -3.46 -11.21
N ASN A 281 20.22 -2.41 -12.02
CA ASN A 281 20.59 -1.08 -11.56
C ASN A 281 19.41 -0.41 -10.82
N VAL A 282 19.44 -0.54 -9.50
CA VAL A 282 18.50 0.12 -8.57
C VAL A 282 18.80 1.61 -8.36
N SER A 283 19.91 2.17 -8.87
CA SER A 283 20.24 3.61 -8.72
C SER A 283 19.43 4.53 -9.65
N PHE A 284 18.83 3.99 -10.71
CA PHE A 284 17.73 4.69 -11.42
C PHE A 284 16.43 4.74 -10.58
N LEU A 285 16.45 4.11 -9.40
CA LEU A 285 15.31 3.80 -8.55
C LEU A 285 15.69 4.11 -7.08
N HIS A 286 16.09 5.35 -6.75
CA HIS A 286 16.36 5.76 -5.36
C HIS A 286 15.13 5.51 -4.47
N LEU A 287 15.15 4.39 -3.74
CA LEU A 287 14.18 4.00 -2.71
C LEU A 287 14.59 4.67 -1.39
N ILE A 288 13.64 5.41 -0.79
CA ILE A 288 13.67 6.09 0.52
C ILE A 288 14.20 7.53 0.50
#